data_AF-A0A2R6B788-F1
#
_entry.id   AF-A0A2R6B788-F1
#
_cell.length_a   1.000
_cell.length_b   1.000
_cell.length_c   1.000
_cell.angle_alpha   90.00
_cell.angle_beta   90.00
_cell.angle_gamma   90.00
#
_symmetry.space_group_name_H-M   'P 1'
#
loop_
_entity.id
_entity.type
_entity.pdbx_description
1 polymer ?
#
loop_
_entity_poly.entity_id
_entity_poly.type
_entity_poly.pdbx_seq_one_letter_code
_entity_poly.pdbx_strand_id
1 'polypeptide(L)'
;MITKFALITIVLLLILSLAAPLVGASTLQVIVGRPLKTAEIVATSHTNLVFTYPSTSLMSNALNGFNYSVELNAQNVPPESDAFQAFQHQLRRGFQNITLTNMSVYLSLVAHANATGLVVAKTVVIHAWATGIFNKTNSRVVGNFGWKNFEVKGNLDVDFDGRTFDINTVGSTILFPFGGDEGFAGFMMHSFGGGPIWSASTINFSALNTPLSQWIRSYNPSTNTTTFSKTVSSTFLYREETSVNGENYTISLSYDPSSSVTLPGYAVAKGNTAIVEQAPPGTTQRGTAIIVSVAVILIVMAASVLLRRNTR
;
A
#
# COMPACT_ATOMS: atom_id res chain seq x y z
N MET A 1 -34.74 -2.41 -21.70
CA MET A 1 -34.17 -1.08 -21.43
C MET A 1 -33.10 -1.23 -20.37
N ILE A 2 -31.83 -1.16 -20.76
CA ILE A 2 -30.74 -0.99 -19.80
C ILE A 2 -30.89 0.45 -19.27
N THR A 3 -31.14 0.62 -17.98
CA THR A 3 -31.21 1.96 -17.38
C THR A 3 -29.88 2.67 -17.64
N LYS A 4 -29.89 4.00 -17.88
CA LYS A 4 -28.67 4.77 -18.17
C LYS A 4 -27.54 4.47 -17.15
N PHE A 5 -27.90 4.23 -15.90
CA PHE A 5 -26.99 3.77 -14.85
C PHE A 5 -26.30 2.43 -15.17
N ALA A 6 -27.04 1.41 -15.61
CA ALA A 6 -26.46 0.10 -15.94
C ALA A 6 -25.54 0.15 -17.17
N LEU A 7 -25.82 1.02 -18.16
CA LEU A 7 -24.93 1.19 -19.32
C LEU A 7 -23.60 1.87 -18.92
N ILE A 8 -23.67 2.86 -18.03
CA ILE A 8 -22.50 3.59 -17.51
C ILE A 8 -21.64 2.66 -16.63
N THR A 9 -22.25 1.84 -15.78
CA THR A 9 -21.52 0.85 -14.97
C THR A 9 -20.82 -0.20 -15.85
N ILE A 10 -21.46 -0.63 -16.94
CA ILE A 10 -20.87 -1.59 -17.90
C ILE A 10 -19.68 -0.97 -18.64
N VAL A 11 -19.78 0.29 -19.08
CA VAL A 11 -18.66 0.99 -19.76
C VAL A 11 -17.49 1.21 -18.80
N LEU A 12 -17.77 1.57 -17.53
CA LEU A 12 -16.74 1.71 -16.49
C LEU A 12 -16.06 0.36 -16.20
N LEU A 13 -16.83 -0.73 -16.09
CA LEU A 13 -16.33 -2.11 -15.93
C LEU A 13 -15.51 -2.56 -17.15
N LEU A 14 -15.91 -2.18 -18.37
CA LEU A 14 -15.19 -2.54 -19.59
C LEU A 14 -13.83 -1.82 -19.69
N ILE A 15 -13.79 -0.53 -19.33
CA ILE A 15 -12.54 0.26 -19.30
C ILE A 15 -11.61 -0.27 -18.19
N LEU A 16 -12.15 -0.60 -17.01
CA LEU A 16 -11.41 -1.25 -15.93
C LEU A 16 -10.93 -2.66 -16.28
N SER A 17 -11.60 -3.36 -17.22
CA SER A 17 -11.20 -4.70 -17.70
C SER A 17 -10.16 -4.70 -18.81
N LEU A 18 -9.94 -3.55 -19.47
CA LEU A 18 -8.95 -3.37 -20.53
C LEU A 18 -7.62 -2.80 -20.03
N ALA A 19 -7.63 -2.11 -18.89
CA ALA A 19 -6.45 -2.05 -18.05
C ALA A 19 -6.20 -3.46 -17.52
N ALA A 20 -4.97 -3.98 -17.64
CA ALA A 20 -4.53 -5.17 -16.90
C ALA A 20 -5.01 -5.09 -15.43
N PRO A 21 -5.06 -6.19 -14.65
CA PRO A 21 -5.40 -6.11 -13.23
C PRO A 21 -4.35 -5.24 -12.50
N LEU A 22 -4.57 -3.92 -12.51
CA LEU A 22 -3.87 -2.90 -11.75
C LEU A 22 -4.76 -2.57 -10.56
N VAL A 23 -5.21 -3.64 -9.87
CA VAL A 23 -5.64 -3.55 -8.48
C VAL A 23 -4.37 -3.72 -7.66
N GLY A 24 -3.46 -2.75 -7.78
CA GLY A 24 -2.40 -2.61 -6.81
C GLY A 24 -3.06 -2.10 -5.55
N ALA A 25 -3.27 -2.95 -4.55
CA ALA A 25 -3.75 -2.45 -3.27
C ALA A 25 -2.71 -1.50 -2.68
N SER A 26 -3.14 -0.42 -2.05
CA SER A 26 -2.20 0.39 -1.28
C SER A 26 -1.82 -0.36 0.00
N THR A 27 -0.53 -0.57 0.22
CA THR A 27 -0.02 -1.45 1.30
C THR A 27 0.97 -0.73 2.19
N LEU A 28 0.80 -0.84 3.50
CA LEU A 28 1.84 -0.48 4.48
C LEU A 28 2.40 -1.75 5.11
N GLN A 29 3.64 -2.09 4.78
CA GLN A 29 4.37 -3.19 5.39
C GLN A 29 5.40 -2.66 6.38
N VAL A 30 5.41 -3.21 7.59
CA VAL A 30 6.39 -2.89 8.62
C VAL A 30 7.08 -4.18 9.04
N ILE A 31 8.40 -4.26 8.83
CA ILE A 31 9.21 -5.41 9.23
C ILE A 31 10.21 -4.95 10.29
N VAL A 32 10.19 -5.62 11.44
CA VAL A 32 11.02 -5.21 12.57
C VAL A 32 12.28 -6.09 12.64
N GLY A 33 13.45 -5.46 12.54
CA GLY A 33 14.76 -6.12 12.47
C GLY A 33 15.36 -6.56 13.83
N ARG A 34 16.46 -7.33 13.77
CA ARG A 34 16.94 -8.24 14.85
C ARG A 34 17.78 -7.63 16.00
N PRO A 35 17.54 -6.39 16.44
CA PRO A 35 17.49 -6.21 17.90
C PRO A 35 16.27 -5.43 18.37
N LEU A 36 15.19 -5.38 17.57
CA LEU A 36 14.02 -4.55 17.82
C LEU A 36 14.42 -3.08 17.99
N LYS A 37 15.44 -2.63 17.23
CA LYS A 37 15.90 -1.23 17.24
C LYS A 37 15.47 -0.47 16.01
N THR A 38 15.34 -1.19 14.91
CA THR A 38 15.01 -0.67 13.59
C THR A 38 13.75 -1.36 13.08
N ALA A 39 12.92 -0.58 12.38
CA ALA A 39 11.85 -1.09 11.55
C ALA A 39 12.09 -0.63 10.11
N GLU A 40 11.97 -1.57 9.20
CA GLU A 40 11.79 -1.31 7.78
C GLU A 40 10.31 -0.98 7.57
N ILE A 41 10.05 0.12 6.87
CA ILE A 41 8.72 0.63 6.54
C ILE A 41 8.64 0.72 5.02
N VAL A 42 7.76 -0.06 4.43
CA VAL A 42 7.46 -0.01 3.00
C VAL A 42 6.02 0.43 2.83
N ALA A 43 5.83 1.68 2.42
CA ALA A 43 4.52 2.25 2.13
C ALA A 43 4.34 2.35 0.61
N THR A 44 3.48 1.49 0.07
CA THR A 44 3.07 1.49 -1.33
C THR A 44 1.72 2.18 -1.43
N SER A 45 1.66 3.30 -2.12
CA SER A 45 0.43 3.93 -2.57
C SER A 45 0.25 3.62 -4.05
N HIS A 46 -0.89 3.06 -4.40
CA HIS A 46 -1.29 2.84 -5.78
C HIS A 46 -2.65 3.50 -5.99
N THR A 47 -2.73 4.35 -7.00
CA THR A 47 -3.92 5.12 -7.31
C THR A 47 -4.16 5.14 -8.81
N ASN A 48 -5.41 4.92 -9.19
CA ASN A 48 -5.85 5.02 -10.57
C ASN A 48 -6.76 6.24 -10.73
N LEU A 49 -6.36 7.16 -11.60
CA LEU A 49 -7.22 8.22 -12.08
C LEU A 49 -7.87 7.75 -13.38
N VAL A 50 -9.19 7.73 -13.43
CA VAL A 50 -9.94 7.40 -14.65
C VAL A 50 -10.68 8.65 -15.10
N PHE A 51 -10.32 9.14 -16.28
CA PHE A 51 -10.99 10.24 -16.96
C PHE A 51 -11.76 9.70 -18.17
N THR A 52 -13.06 9.92 -18.23
CA THR A 52 -13.91 9.47 -19.33
C THR A 52 -14.46 10.67 -20.11
N TYR A 53 -14.52 10.53 -21.43
CA TYR A 53 -14.96 11.57 -22.35
C TYR A 53 -15.70 10.97 -23.56
N PRO A 54 -16.52 11.75 -24.28
CA PRO A 54 -17.20 11.25 -25.47
C PRO A 54 -16.23 10.99 -26.62
N SER A 55 -16.52 9.98 -27.43
CA SER A 55 -15.67 9.59 -28.57
C SER A 55 -15.55 10.64 -29.68
N THR A 56 -16.49 11.58 -29.71
CA THR A 56 -16.52 12.71 -30.67
C THR A 56 -15.86 13.98 -30.14
N SER A 57 -15.45 13.98 -28.86
CA SER A 57 -14.93 15.17 -28.20
C SER A 57 -13.52 15.54 -28.69
N LEU A 58 -13.12 16.79 -28.43
CA LEU A 58 -11.72 17.21 -28.61
C LEU A 58 -10.76 16.36 -27.77
N MET A 59 -11.19 15.90 -26.59
CA MET A 59 -10.38 15.04 -25.71
C MET A 59 -10.12 13.67 -26.36
N SER A 60 -11.12 13.09 -27.03
CA SER A 60 -10.94 11.86 -27.80
C SER A 60 -9.89 12.03 -28.90
N ASN A 61 -9.96 13.13 -29.65
CA ASN A 61 -8.98 13.39 -30.70
C ASN A 61 -7.55 13.61 -30.16
N ALA A 62 -7.41 14.25 -29.00
CA ALA A 62 -6.12 14.52 -28.38
C ALA A 62 -5.50 13.27 -27.71
N LEU A 63 -6.32 12.43 -27.09
CA LEU A 63 -5.86 11.35 -26.22
C LEU A 63 -5.94 9.96 -26.86
N ASN A 64 -6.70 9.75 -27.93
CA ASN A 64 -6.86 8.42 -28.50
C ASN A 64 -5.54 7.82 -28.97
N GLY A 65 -5.14 6.70 -28.36
CA GLY A 65 -3.85 6.05 -28.63
C GLY A 65 -2.69 6.62 -27.81
N PHE A 66 -2.94 7.59 -26.93
CA PHE A 66 -1.92 8.11 -26.03
C PHE A 66 -1.43 7.01 -25.09
N ASN A 67 -0.11 6.90 -24.98
CA ASN A 67 0.57 5.95 -24.14
C ASN A 67 1.82 6.62 -23.55
N TYR A 68 1.97 6.54 -22.25
CA TYR A 68 3.09 7.12 -21.53
C TYR A 68 3.46 6.23 -20.34
N SER A 69 4.76 6.14 -20.07
CA SER A 69 5.28 5.49 -18.87
C SER A 69 6.56 6.19 -18.43
N VAL A 70 6.70 6.40 -17.13
CA VAL A 70 7.95 6.83 -16.51
C VAL A 70 8.11 6.15 -15.16
N GLU A 71 9.36 5.84 -14.84
CA GLU A 71 9.78 5.32 -13.55
C GLU A 71 10.92 6.21 -13.05
N LEU A 72 10.79 6.69 -11.82
CA LEU A 72 11.74 7.57 -11.16
C LEU A 72 12.10 6.98 -9.82
N ASN A 73 13.37 7.11 -9.44
CA ASN A 73 13.87 6.54 -8.21
C ASN A 73 14.81 7.53 -7.52
N ALA A 74 14.45 7.96 -6.32
CA ALA A 74 15.28 8.79 -5.45
C ALA A 74 15.79 7.91 -4.31
N GLN A 75 17.07 7.56 -4.36
CA GLN A 75 17.73 6.77 -3.32
C GLN A 75 18.32 7.69 -2.26
N ASN A 76 18.23 7.29 -1.00
CA ASN A 76 18.78 8.05 0.15
C ASN A 76 18.36 9.52 0.14
N VAL A 77 17.04 9.77 0.05
CA VAL A 77 16.46 11.11 0.09
C VAL A 77 17.04 11.88 1.30
N PRO A 78 17.64 13.07 1.09
CA PRO A 78 18.41 13.73 2.13
C PRO A 78 17.57 14.00 3.39
N PRO A 79 18.09 13.75 4.61
CA PRO A 79 17.34 13.97 5.84
C PRO A 79 16.81 15.40 6.01
N GLU A 80 17.54 16.40 5.50
CA GLU A 80 17.17 17.81 5.54
C GLU A 80 16.13 18.23 4.49
N SER A 81 15.81 17.35 3.53
CA SER A 81 14.80 17.65 2.51
C SER A 81 13.39 17.77 3.09
N ASP A 82 12.57 18.61 2.46
CA ASP A 82 11.18 18.82 2.87
C ASP A 82 10.38 17.51 2.85
N ALA A 83 10.60 16.63 1.85
CA ALA A 83 9.93 15.34 1.80
C ALA A 83 10.29 14.43 2.99
N PHE A 84 11.58 14.32 3.33
CA PHE A 84 12.01 13.51 4.47
C PHE A 84 11.40 14.03 5.77
N GLN A 85 11.46 15.34 5.99
CA GLN A 85 10.92 15.98 7.20
C GLN A 85 9.40 15.90 7.27
N ALA A 86 8.70 16.07 6.14
CA ALA A 86 7.25 15.93 6.08
C ALA A 86 6.81 14.50 6.41
N PHE A 87 7.47 13.49 5.85
CA PHE A 87 7.17 12.09 6.16
C PHE A 87 7.50 11.76 7.63
N GLN A 88 8.66 12.20 8.14
CA GLN A 88 9.04 12.10 9.55
C GLN A 88 7.97 12.72 10.47
N HIS A 89 7.46 13.90 10.12
CA HIS A 89 6.46 14.61 10.89
C HIS A 89 5.16 13.81 10.97
N GLN A 90 4.67 13.24 9.87
CA GLN A 90 3.45 12.44 9.89
C GLN A 90 3.57 11.21 10.78
N LEU A 91 4.71 10.52 10.74
CA LEU A 91 4.96 9.39 11.63
C LEU A 91 4.97 9.83 13.12
N ARG A 92 5.59 10.98 13.43
CA ARG A 92 5.66 11.50 14.80
C ARG A 92 4.32 11.92 15.37
N ARG A 93 3.34 12.32 14.55
CA ARG A 93 1.97 12.61 15.02
C ARG A 93 1.34 11.42 15.73
N GLY A 94 1.58 10.20 15.25
CA GLY A 94 1.08 8.99 15.90
C GLY A 94 2.00 8.45 17.00
N PHE A 95 3.31 8.70 16.93
CA PHE A 95 4.26 8.35 17.98
C PHE A 95 5.54 9.20 17.94
N GLN A 96 5.69 10.13 18.89
CA GLN A 96 6.73 11.16 18.87
C GLN A 96 8.18 10.63 18.88
N ASN A 97 8.43 9.43 19.39
CA ASN A 97 9.78 8.89 19.51
C ASN A 97 10.28 8.20 18.22
N ILE A 98 9.42 7.99 17.21
CA ILE A 98 9.85 7.42 15.94
C ILE A 98 10.80 8.38 15.22
N THR A 99 11.93 7.85 14.74
CA THR A 99 12.93 8.63 14.01
C THR A 99 13.34 7.88 12.75
N LEU A 100 13.07 8.48 11.59
CA LEU A 100 13.54 8.01 10.30
C LEU A 100 15.06 8.14 10.24
N THR A 101 15.70 7.09 9.71
CA THR A 101 17.14 7.02 9.51
C THR A 101 17.51 7.03 8.04
N ASN A 102 16.62 6.52 7.18
CA ASN A 102 16.79 6.55 5.73
C ASN A 102 15.39 6.51 5.07
N MET A 103 15.29 7.09 3.88
CA MET A 103 14.12 7.04 3.01
C MET A 103 14.59 6.96 1.57
N SER A 104 13.99 6.06 0.80
CA SER A 104 14.10 6.02 -0.66
C SER A 104 12.69 6.01 -1.23
N VAL A 105 12.52 6.65 -2.38
CA VAL A 105 11.23 6.85 -3.01
C VAL A 105 11.31 6.36 -4.44
N TYR A 106 10.38 5.50 -4.80
CA TYR A 106 10.14 5.10 -6.17
C TYR A 106 8.77 5.65 -6.61
N LEU A 107 8.73 6.25 -7.78
CA LEU A 107 7.52 6.74 -8.43
C LEU A 107 7.40 6.09 -9.80
N SER A 108 6.25 5.53 -10.11
CA SER A 108 5.87 5.09 -11.45
C SER A 108 4.58 5.77 -11.86
N LEU A 109 4.56 6.33 -13.07
CA LEU A 109 3.36 6.83 -13.72
C LEU A 109 3.20 6.09 -15.03
N VAL A 110 2.01 5.54 -15.25
CA VAL A 110 1.62 4.89 -16.50
C VAL A 110 0.30 5.49 -16.93
N ALA A 111 0.20 5.95 -18.17
CA ALA A 111 -1.00 6.52 -18.73
C ALA A 111 -1.35 5.86 -20.06
N HIS A 112 -2.61 5.47 -20.20
CA HIS A 112 -3.15 4.87 -21.41
C HIS A 112 -4.50 5.50 -21.74
N ALA A 113 -4.68 5.90 -22.99
CA ALA A 113 -5.96 6.40 -23.45
C ALA A 113 -6.41 5.81 -24.79
N ASN A 114 -7.73 5.81 -24.96
CA ASN A 114 -8.43 5.38 -26.16
C ASN A 114 -9.48 6.42 -26.54
N ALA A 115 -10.41 6.09 -27.44
CA ALA A 115 -11.41 7.05 -27.90
C ALA A 115 -12.36 7.56 -26.79
N THR A 116 -12.49 6.92 -25.64
CA THR A 116 -13.49 7.32 -24.63
C THR A 116 -12.97 7.43 -23.20
N GLY A 117 -11.70 7.12 -22.98
CA GLY A 117 -11.15 7.11 -21.64
C GLY A 117 -9.63 7.22 -21.61
N LEU A 118 -9.16 7.82 -20.52
CA LEU A 118 -7.78 7.89 -20.10
C LEU A 118 -7.69 7.27 -18.70
N VAL A 119 -6.75 6.36 -18.51
CA VAL A 119 -6.38 5.83 -17.20
C VAL A 119 -4.96 6.26 -16.90
N VAL A 120 -4.75 6.91 -15.76
CA VAL A 120 -3.41 7.21 -15.23
C VAL A 120 -3.23 6.43 -13.93
N ALA A 121 -2.35 5.44 -13.97
CA ALA A 121 -1.92 4.67 -12.81
C ALA A 121 -0.67 5.33 -12.21
N LYS A 122 -0.77 5.76 -10.96
CA LYS A 122 0.34 6.30 -10.17
C LYS A 122 0.67 5.31 -9.05
N THR A 123 1.91 4.87 -9.01
CA THR A 123 2.44 4.03 -7.93
C THR A 123 3.59 4.75 -7.25
N VAL A 124 3.51 4.89 -5.94
CA VAL A 124 4.57 5.45 -5.10
C VAL A 124 4.96 4.42 -4.07
N VAL A 125 6.25 4.10 -3.98
CA VAL A 125 6.80 3.23 -2.94
C VAL A 125 7.79 4.05 -2.12
N ILE A 126 7.44 4.30 -0.86
CA ILE A 126 8.36 4.84 0.12
C ILE A 126 8.96 3.65 0.87
N HIS A 127 10.25 3.43 0.70
CA HIS A 127 11.02 2.46 1.46
C HIS A 127 11.88 3.21 2.47
N ALA A 128 11.57 3.05 3.75
CA ALA A 128 12.21 3.80 4.83
C ALA A 128 12.68 2.88 5.96
N TRP A 129 13.65 3.38 6.72
CA TRP A 129 14.12 2.77 7.95
C TRP A 129 13.86 3.73 9.10
N ALA A 130 13.33 3.20 10.21
CA ALA A 130 13.01 3.99 11.39
C ALA A 130 13.52 3.33 12.67
N THR A 131 13.83 4.16 13.66
CA THR A 131 14.24 3.77 15.01
C THR A 131 13.29 4.36 16.05
N GLY A 132 13.49 4.03 17.33
CA GLY A 132 12.74 4.60 18.44
C GLY A 132 11.34 4.01 18.65
N ILE A 133 10.88 3.12 17.77
CA ILE A 133 9.56 2.43 17.85
C ILE A 133 9.47 1.52 19.09
N PHE A 134 10.59 0.96 19.51
CA PHE A 134 10.67 -0.02 20.59
C PHE A 134 11.41 0.51 21.80
N ASN A 135 10.92 0.12 22.97
CA ASN A 135 11.65 0.25 24.23
C ASN A 135 11.91 -1.14 24.81
N LYS A 136 13.14 -1.38 25.27
CA LYS A 136 13.54 -2.60 25.97
C LYS A 136 13.72 -2.28 27.44
N THR A 137 12.81 -2.76 28.27
CA THR A 137 12.99 -2.79 29.73
C THR A 137 13.35 -4.22 30.15
N ASN A 138 13.97 -4.39 31.32
CA ASN A 138 14.72 -5.57 31.80
C ASN A 138 14.05 -6.98 31.73
N SER A 139 12.86 -7.11 31.12
CA SER A 139 12.24 -8.40 30.78
C SER A 139 11.29 -8.38 29.57
N ARG A 140 11.05 -7.23 28.91
CA ARG A 140 10.04 -7.10 27.84
C ARG A 140 10.48 -6.12 26.76
N VAL A 141 10.16 -6.45 25.51
CA VAL A 141 10.28 -5.51 24.39
C VAL A 141 8.90 -5.03 24.01
N VAL A 142 8.74 -3.70 24.03
CA VAL A 142 7.46 -3.03 23.83
C VAL A 142 7.59 -2.09 22.64
N GLY A 143 6.84 -2.35 21.58
CA GLY A 143 6.77 -1.52 20.37
C GLY A 143 5.49 -0.72 20.32
N ASN A 144 5.56 0.57 19.96
CA ASN A 144 4.38 1.41 19.77
C ASN A 144 4.13 1.68 18.28
N PHE A 145 2.95 1.27 17.82
CA PHE A 145 2.52 1.40 16.43
C PHE A 145 1.37 2.40 16.26
N GLY A 146 1.29 3.42 17.14
CA GLY A 146 0.33 4.51 17.02
C GLY A 146 0.48 5.33 15.73
N TRP A 147 1.63 5.23 15.07
CA TRP A 147 1.97 5.91 13.81
C TRP A 147 1.52 5.18 12.54
N LYS A 148 1.03 3.93 12.63
CA LYS A 148 0.73 3.06 11.47
C LYS A 148 -0.47 3.51 10.60
N ASN A 149 -1.21 4.53 11.03
CA ASN A 149 -2.47 5.01 10.44
C ASN A 149 -2.32 6.48 10.02
N PHE A 150 -1.26 6.81 9.31
CA PHE A 150 -0.95 8.18 8.92
C PHE A 150 -1.61 8.56 7.59
N GLU A 151 -1.73 9.86 7.36
CA GLU A 151 -2.05 10.47 6.08
C GLU A 151 -1.00 11.54 5.82
N VAL A 152 -0.37 11.53 4.65
CA VAL A 152 0.46 12.66 4.23
C VAL A 152 -0.48 13.73 3.69
N LYS A 153 -0.46 14.92 4.31
CA LYS A 153 -1.31 16.04 3.89
C LYS A 153 -0.51 17.04 3.06
N GLY A 154 -1.11 17.53 1.98
CA GLY A 154 -0.47 18.45 1.05
C GLY A 154 0.59 17.77 0.18
N ASN A 155 1.39 18.56 -0.51
CA ASN A 155 2.42 18.04 -1.40
C ASN A 155 3.53 17.33 -0.62
N LEU A 156 4.12 16.31 -1.26
CA LEU A 156 5.34 15.66 -0.80
C LEU A 156 6.34 15.68 -1.96
N ASP A 157 7.10 16.77 -2.03
CA ASP A 157 7.97 17.09 -3.16
C ASP A 157 9.32 16.38 -3.03
N VAL A 158 9.59 15.45 -3.93
CA VAL A 158 10.83 14.64 -3.96
C VAL A 158 11.65 15.00 -5.19
N ASP A 159 12.96 15.23 -4.99
CA ASP A 159 13.90 15.43 -6.08
C ASP A 159 14.36 14.09 -6.67
N PHE A 160 14.19 13.94 -7.98
CA PHE A 160 14.65 12.84 -8.79
C PHE A 160 15.68 13.37 -9.80
N ASP A 161 16.94 13.46 -9.36
CA ASP A 161 18.09 13.90 -10.16
C ASP A 161 17.92 15.31 -10.78
N GLY A 162 17.56 16.29 -9.96
CA GLY A 162 17.38 17.69 -10.34
C GLY A 162 15.98 18.05 -10.82
N ARG A 163 15.01 17.14 -10.66
CA ARG A 163 13.60 17.36 -10.99
C ARG A 163 12.73 16.99 -9.81
N THR A 164 12.00 17.99 -9.30
CA THR A 164 11.10 17.81 -8.17
C THR A 164 9.72 17.38 -8.63
N PHE A 165 9.16 16.33 -8.01
CA PHE A 165 7.81 15.84 -8.25
C PHE A 165 7.04 15.71 -6.94
N ASP A 166 5.78 16.15 -6.93
CA ASP A 166 4.87 15.84 -5.83
C ASP A 166 4.41 14.39 -5.92
N ILE A 167 4.85 13.56 -4.98
CA ILE A 167 4.48 12.15 -4.94
C ILE A 167 3.17 11.89 -4.16
N ASN A 168 2.60 12.88 -3.47
CA ASN A 168 1.46 12.63 -2.57
C ASN A 168 0.10 13.15 -3.06
N THR A 169 0.00 14.23 -3.85
CA THR A 169 -1.32 14.64 -4.35
C THR A 169 -1.60 14.09 -5.75
N VAL A 170 -2.86 14.09 -6.17
CA VAL A 170 -3.22 13.87 -7.58
C VAL A 170 -2.56 14.98 -8.41
N GLY A 171 -2.87 16.24 -8.08
CA GLY A 171 -2.08 17.43 -8.42
C GLY A 171 -1.50 17.52 -9.82
N SER A 172 -0.45 18.33 -9.96
CA SER A 172 0.27 18.52 -11.21
C SER A 172 0.99 17.26 -11.70
N THR A 173 1.40 16.37 -10.78
CA THR A 173 2.14 15.16 -11.11
C THR A 173 1.37 14.23 -12.03
N ILE A 174 0.04 14.13 -11.89
CA ILE A 174 -0.76 13.28 -12.77
C ILE A 174 -0.93 13.86 -14.18
N LEU A 175 -0.73 15.17 -14.34
CA LEU A 175 -0.70 15.84 -15.66
C LEU A 175 0.68 15.91 -16.28
N PHE A 176 1.73 15.54 -15.56
CA PHE A 176 3.08 15.54 -16.10
C PHE A 176 3.22 14.84 -17.47
N PRO A 177 2.56 13.69 -17.73
CA PRO A 177 2.58 13.06 -19.06
C PRO A 177 2.11 13.96 -20.20
N PHE A 178 1.34 15.00 -19.89
CA PHE A 178 0.67 15.90 -20.82
C PHE A 178 1.23 17.32 -20.80
N GLY A 179 2.42 17.54 -20.21
CA GLY A 179 3.02 18.89 -20.13
C GLY A 179 3.29 19.56 -21.49
N GLY A 180 3.27 18.80 -22.60
CA GLY A 180 3.34 19.33 -23.96
C GLY A 180 1.99 19.57 -24.65
N ASP A 181 0.88 19.17 -24.04
CA ASP A 181 -0.49 19.38 -24.54
C ASP A 181 -1.21 20.38 -23.63
N GLU A 182 -1.00 21.67 -23.93
CA GLU A 182 -1.61 22.78 -23.20
C GLU A 182 -3.15 22.74 -23.26
N GLY A 183 -3.73 22.12 -24.30
CA GLY A 183 -5.18 21.98 -24.47
C GLY A 183 -5.78 21.02 -23.45
N PHE A 184 -5.22 19.81 -23.35
CA PHE A 184 -5.67 18.83 -22.35
C PHE A 184 -5.36 19.29 -20.92
N ALA A 185 -4.13 19.73 -20.65
CA ALA A 185 -3.75 20.20 -19.32
C ALA A 185 -4.61 21.40 -18.89
N GLY A 186 -4.84 22.35 -19.80
CA GLY A 186 -5.71 23.50 -19.58
C GLY A 186 -7.16 23.10 -19.29
N PHE A 187 -7.72 22.15 -20.06
CA PHE A 187 -9.06 21.61 -19.82
C PHE A 187 -9.16 20.98 -18.43
N MET A 188 -8.22 20.10 -18.07
CA MET A 188 -8.24 19.42 -16.77
C MET A 188 -8.16 20.41 -15.61
N MET A 189 -7.27 21.42 -15.72
CA MET A 189 -7.15 22.46 -14.70
C MET A 189 -8.40 23.34 -14.61
N HIS A 190 -9.01 23.72 -15.73
CA HIS A 190 -10.22 24.54 -15.74
C HIS A 190 -11.44 23.79 -15.21
N SER A 191 -11.60 22.52 -15.60
CA SER A 191 -12.77 21.70 -15.28
C SER A 191 -12.71 21.03 -13.91
N PHE A 192 -11.51 20.64 -13.45
CA PHE A 192 -11.33 19.84 -12.23
C PHE A 192 -10.23 20.37 -11.29
N GLY A 193 -9.38 21.30 -11.72
CA GLY A 193 -8.23 21.75 -10.94
C GLY A 193 -8.56 22.49 -9.64
N GLY A 194 -9.78 23.01 -9.50
CA GLY A 194 -10.30 23.60 -8.25
C GLY A 194 -11.02 22.61 -7.34
N GLY A 195 -11.19 21.35 -7.78
CA GLY A 195 -11.96 20.33 -7.08
C GLY A 195 -11.19 19.62 -5.96
N PRO A 196 -11.90 18.95 -5.02
CA PRO A 196 -11.28 18.17 -3.96
C PRO A 196 -10.40 17.02 -4.49
N ILE A 197 -10.66 16.52 -5.70
CA ILE A 197 -9.81 15.47 -6.30
C ILE A 197 -8.36 15.93 -6.50
N TRP A 198 -8.14 17.22 -6.77
CA TRP A 198 -6.81 17.76 -7.09
C TRP A 198 -5.87 17.77 -5.88
N SER A 199 -6.42 18.08 -4.71
CA SER A 199 -5.70 18.16 -3.44
C SER A 199 -5.78 16.86 -2.63
N ALA A 200 -6.39 15.81 -3.17
CA ALA A 200 -6.56 14.54 -2.48
C ALA A 200 -5.20 13.87 -2.24
N SER A 201 -4.96 13.49 -0.98
CA SER A 201 -3.80 12.71 -0.55
C SER A 201 -3.87 11.29 -1.09
N THR A 202 -2.89 10.88 -1.89
CA THR A 202 -2.77 9.51 -2.43
C THR A 202 -2.06 8.58 -1.45
N ILE A 203 -1.24 9.11 -0.53
CA ILE A 203 -0.59 8.33 0.54
C ILE A 203 -1.41 8.46 1.83
N ASN A 204 -2.43 7.61 1.97
CA ASN A 204 -3.42 7.74 3.04
C ASN A 204 -3.77 6.41 3.74
N PHE A 205 -3.10 6.10 4.85
CA PHE A 205 -3.37 4.91 5.68
C PHE A 205 -4.31 5.19 6.85
N SER A 206 -5.00 6.34 6.88
CA SER A 206 -5.87 6.74 8.00
C SER A 206 -7.06 5.79 8.25
N ALA A 207 -7.55 5.10 7.21
CA ALA A 207 -8.60 4.07 7.35
C ALA A 207 -8.18 2.88 8.25
N LEU A 208 -6.88 2.73 8.49
CA LEU A 208 -6.31 1.73 9.39
C LEU A 208 -6.28 2.19 10.87
N ASN A 209 -7.00 3.25 11.22
CA ASN A 209 -7.10 3.83 12.56
C ASN A 209 -7.91 2.98 13.56
N THR A 210 -7.69 1.68 13.59
CA THR A 210 -8.08 0.83 14.71
C THR A 210 -6.85 0.41 15.51
N PRO A 211 -7.00 0.15 16.81
CA PRO A 211 -5.93 -0.39 17.63
C PRO A 211 -5.32 -1.66 17.02
N LEU A 212 -4.00 -1.83 17.16
CA LEU A 212 -3.28 -3.03 16.72
C LEU A 212 -3.84 -4.31 17.35
N SER A 213 -4.36 -4.24 18.58
CA SER A 213 -5.02 -5.36 19.25
C SER A 213 -6.33 -5.84 18.60
N GLN A 214 -6.89 -5.05 17.68
CA GLN A 214 -8.07 -5.43 16.89
C GLN A 214 -7.69 -5.92 15.48
N TRP A 215 -6.40 -5.92 15.13
CA TRP A 215 -5.93 -6.45 13.86
C TRP A 215 -5.88 -7.97 13.91
N ILE A 216 -5.95 -8.61 12.75
CA ILE A 216 -5.77 -10.06 12.64
C ILE A 216 -4.34 -10.38 13.06
N ARG A 217 -4.19 -11.32 13.99
CA ARG A 217 -2.88 -11.73 14.51
C ARG A 217 -2.59 -13.16 14.10
N SER A 218 -1.41 -13.39 13.53
CA SER A 218 -0.89 -14.72 13.21
C SER A 218 0.52 -14.88 13.79
N TYR A 219 0.80 -16.03 14.40
CA TYR A 219 2.15 -16.39 14.87
C TYR A 219 2.66 -17.57 14.05
N ASN A 220 3.85 -17.41 13.47
CA ASN A 220 4.55 -18.48 12.76
C ASN A 220 5.70 -19.02 13.64
N PRO A 221 5.58 -20.26 14.17
CA PRO A 221 6.63 -20.87 15.00
C PRO A 221 7.91 -21.18 14.23
N SER A 222 7.87 -21.42 12.91
CA SER A 222 9.07 -21.79 12.14
C SER A 222 10.02 -20.62 11.94
N THR A 223 9.46 -19.42 11.76
CA THR A 223 10.22 -18.17 11.63
C THR A 223 10.33 -17.42 12.95
N ASN A 224 9.63 -17.89 14.00
CA ASN A 224 9.45 -17.19 15.28
C ASN A 224 9.04 -15.72 15.06
N THR A 225 7.97 -15.50 14.30
CA THR A 225 7.46 -14.15 14.00
C THR A 225 5.97 -14.05 14.25
N THR A 226 5.53 -12.88 14.71
CA THR A 226 4.12 -12.52 14.81
C THR A 226 3.80 -11.45 13.77
N THR A 227 2.75 -11.67 13.00
CA THR A 227 2.23 -10.70 12.04
C THR A 227 0.87 -10.21 12.51
N PHE A 228 0.70 -8.89 12.56
CA PHE A 228 -0.58 -8.23 12.68
C PHE A 228 -0.99 -7.69 11.32
N SER A 229 -2.20 -7.94 10.85
CA SER A 229 -2.67 -7.46 9.55
C SER A 229 -4.09 -6.90 9.61
N LYS A 230 -4.34 -5.91 8.76
CA LYS A 230 -5.67 -5.35 8.53
C LYS A 230 -5.80 -4.95 7.07
N THR A 231 -6.93 -5.31 6.48
CA THR A 231 -7.34 -4.86 5.15
C THR A 231 -8.64 -4.11 5.30
N VAL A 232 -8.76 -2.97 4.63
CA VAL A 232 -10.01 -2.23 4.50
C VAL A 232 -10.40 -2.29 3.04
N SER A 233 -11.41 -3.09 2.72
CA SER A 233 -11.98 -3.12 1.37
C SER A 233 -12.47 -1.72 1.01
N SER A 234 -12.04 -1.17 -0.12
CA SER A 234 -12.49 0.15 -0.55
C SER A 234 -13.41 0.11 -1.76
N THR A 235 -14.09 1.24 -1.92
CA THR A 235 -14.93 1.56 -3.07
C THR A 235 -14.89 3.09 -3.22
N PHE A 236 -14.29 3.58 -4.31
CA PHE A 236 -14.26 4.97 -4.85
C PHE A 236 -14.09 6.13 -3.83
N LEU A 237 -12.95 6.82 -3.86
CA LEU A 237 -12.70 8.00 -3.02
C LEU A 237 -13.36 9.27 -3.57
N TYR A 238 -13.27 9.49 -4.88
CA TYR A 238 -13.77 10.71 -5.53
C TYR A 238 -14.33 10.43 -6.92
N ARG A 239 -15.40 11.14 -7.28
CA ARG A 239 -15.96 11.19 -8.62
C ARG A 239 -16.53 12.57 -8.87
N GLU A 240 -16.05 13.22 -9.91
CA GLU A 240 -16.56 14.51 -10.37
C GLU A 240 -17.01 14.37 -11.82
N GLU A 241 -18.02 15.14 -12.18
CA GLU A 241 -18.55 15.18 -13.53
C GLU A 241 -18.70 16.63 -13.96
N THR A 242 -18.40 16.93 -15.22
CA THR A 242 -18.68 18.22 -15.83
C THR A 242 -19.31 18.04 -17.20
N SER A 243 -20.00 19.06 -17.67
CA SER A 243 -20.58 19.08 -19.01
C SER A 243 -20.11 20.32 -19.75
N VAL A 244 -19.48 20.11 -20.91
CA VAL A 244 -18.97 21.19 -21.77
C VAL A 244 -19.58 20.98 -23.15
N ASN A 245 -20.28 22.00 -23.67
CA ASN A 245 -20.97 21.93 -24.97
C ASN A 245 -21.96 20.74 -25.10
N GLY A 246 -22.57 20.30 -23.99
CA GLY A 246 -23.49 19.16 -23.96
C GLY A 246 -22.81 17.79 -23.93
N GLU A 247 -21.48 17.74 -23.93
CA GLU A 247 -20.68 16.54 -23.76
C GLU A 247 -20.33 16.34 -22.28
N ASN A 248 -20.46 15.11 -21.79
CA ASN A 248 -20.22 14.79 -20.37
C ASN A 248 -18.86 14.16 -20.16
N TYR A 249 -18.15 14.68 -19.16
CA TYR A 249 -16.81 14.29 -18.78
C TYR A 249 -16.85 13.83 -17.33
N THR A 250 -16.15 12.75 -16.99
CA THR A 250 -16.07 12.28 -15.61
C THR A 250 -14.64 11.97 -15.22
N ILE A 251 -14.28 12.27 -13.98
CA ILE A 251 -12.99 11.94 -13.39
C ILE A 251 -13.23 11.16 -12.10
N SER A 252 -12.45 10.11 -11.84
CA SER A 252 -12.59 9.32 -10.62
C SER A 252 -11.25 8.82 -10.09
N LEU A 253 -11.19 8.65 -8.77
CA LEU A 253 -10.03 8.15 -8.02
C LEU A 253 -10.46 7.03 -7.07
N SER A 254 -9.72 5.93 -7.05
CA SER A 254 -9.92 4.80 -6.13
C SER A 254 -8.67 4.50 -5.30
N TYR A 255 -8.87 3.87 -4.14
CA TYR A 255 -7.80 3.58 -3.17
C TYR A 255 -8.23 2.53 -2.14
N ASP A 256 -7.53 1.40 -2.02
CA ASP A 256 -7.79 0.24 -1.13
C ASP A 256 -6.63 -0.04 -0.16
N PRO A 257 -6.65 0.52 1.06
CA PRO A 257 -5.54 0.37 2.00
C PRO A 257 -5.55 -0.99 2.72
N SER A 258 -4.36 -1.57 2.81
CA SER A 258 -4.04 -2.70 3.69
C SER A 258 -2.73 -2.44 4.44
N SER A 259 -2.52 -3.14 5.54
CA SER A 259 -1.25 -3.10 6.26
C SER A 259 -0.93 -4.39 6.98
N SER A 260 0.38 -4.62 7.12
CA SER A 260 0.94 -5.66 7.97
C SER A 260 2.09 -5.13 8.83
N VAL A 261 2.15 -5.61 10.07
CA VAL A 261 3.25 -5.36 11.01
C VAL A 261 3.81 -6.71 11.45
N THR A 262 5.06 -6.96 11.09
CA THR A 262 5.78 -8.21 11.37
C THR A 262 6.84 -7.98 12.44
N LEU A 263 6.75 -8.73 13.52
CA LEU A 263 7.60 -8.65 14.70
C LEU A 263 8.33 -9.98 14.92
N PRO A 264 9.62 -9.97 15.31
CA PRO A 264 10.30 -11.17 15.81
C PRO A 264 9.77 -11.53 17.21
N GLY A 265 9.58 -12.83 17.43
CA GLY A 265 9.04 -13.40 18.66
C GLY A 265 7.52 -13.57 18.66
N TYR A 266 7.01 -14.13 19.76
CA TYR A 266 5.59 -14.18 20.05
C TYR A 266 5.15 -12.84 20.63
N ALA A 267 4.41 -12.04 19.86
CA ALA A 267 3.98 -10.71 20.28
C ALA A 267 2.48 -10.68 20.55
N VAL A 268 2.05 -9.99 21.59
CA VAL A 268 0.63 -9.74 21.91
C VAL A 268 0.39 -8.24 21.89
N ALA A 269 -0.71 -7.80 21.29
CA ALA A 269 -1.04 -6.39 21.21
C ALA A 269 -2.02 -5.97 22.33
N LYS A 270 -1.77 -4.80 22.91
CA LYS A 270 -2.66 -4.07 23.82
C LYS A 270 -2.82 -2.65 23.31
N GLY A 271 -3.98 -2.32 22.74
CA GLY A 271 -4.16 -1.04 22.05
C GLY A 271 -3.28 -0.96 20.80
N ASN A 272 -2.48 0.10 20.67
CA ASN A 272 -1.49 0.26 19.59
C ASN A 272 -0.11 -0.30 19.94
N THR A 273 0.06 -0.88 21.12
CA THR A 273 1.33 -1.38 21.61
C THR A 273 1.43 -2.88 21.40
N ALA A 274 2.55 -3.38 20.89
CA ALA A 274 2.87 -4.80 20.87
C ALA A 274 3.93 -5.12 21.93
N ILE A 275 3.73 -6.20 22.67
CA ILE A 275 4.65 -6.70 23.70
C ILE A 275 5.16 -8.05 23.23
N VAL A 276 6.47 -8.21 23.09
CA VAL A 276 7.09 -9.50 22.79
C VAL A 276 7.23 -10.29 24.09
N GLU A 277 6.62 -11.47 24.11
CA GLU A 277 6.52 -12.36 25.27
C GLU A 277 7.01 -13.77 24.89
N GLN A 278 7.05 -14.67 25.88
CA GLN A 278 7.33 -16.08 25.64
C GLN A 278 6.11 -16.75 24.99
N ALA A 279 6.35 -17.54 23.94
CA ALA A 279 5.29 -18.26 23.26
C ALA A 279 4.61 -19.28 24.21
N PRO A 280 3.27 -19.45 24.16
CA PRO A 280 2.57 -20.43 24.98
C PRO A 280 3.12 -21.86 24.74
N PRO A 281 3.23 -22.69 25.79
CA PRO A 281 3.57 -24.10 25.65
C PRO A 281 2.56 -24.78 24.71
N GLY A 282 3.04 -25.35 23.60
CA GLY A 282 2.21 -26.05 22.60
C GLY A 282 2.32 -25.50 21.17
N THR A 283 2.82 -24.28 20.98
CA THR A 283 2.96 -23.69 19.63
C THR A 283 4.13 -24.26 18.82
N THR A 284 5.17 -24.78 19.48
CA THR A 284 6.30 -25.52 18.87
C THR A 284 6.05 -27.03 18.77
N GLN A 285 4.95 -27.54 19.31
CA GLN A 285 4.81 -28.98 19.61
C GLN A 285 4.09 -29.79 18.53
N ARG A 286 3.53 -29.15 17.48
CA ARG A 286 2.92 -29.89 16.36
C ARG A 286 3.96 -30.48 15.39
N GLY A 287 5.16 -29.90 15.29
CA GLY A 287 6.23 -30.46 14.44
C GLY A 287 6.91 -31.67 15.07
N THR A 288 7.20 -31.63 16.37
CA THR A 288 7.87 -32.73 17.09
C THR A 288 6.93 -33.89 17.43
N ALA A 289 5.64 -33.64 17.69
CA ALA A 289 4.68 -34.72 17.96
C ALA A 289 4.44 -35.62 16.74
N ILE A 290 4.45 -35.07 15.52
CA ILE A 290 4.29 -35.86 14.29
C ILE A 290 5.54 -36.74 14.05
N ILE A 291 6.75 -36.20 14.25
CA ILE A 291 8.00 -36.95 14.04
C ILE A 291 8.13 -38.10 15.05
N VAL A 292 7.79 -37.88 16.33
CA VAL A 292 7.81 -38.95 17.35
C VAL A 292 6.75 -40.02 17.07
N SER A 293 5.56 -39.63 16.62
CA SER A 293 4.49 -40.59 16.28
C SER A 293 4.86 -41.48 15.09
N VAL A 294 5.46 -40.91 14.04
CA VAL A 294 5.90 -41.67 12.85
C VAL A 294 7.09 -42.58 13.20
N ALA A 295 8.04 -42.13 14.04
CA ALA A 295 9.16 -42.96 14.49
C ALA A 295 8.68 -44.16 15.33
N VAL A 296 7.72 -43.97 16.23
CA VAL A 296 7.14 -45.07 17.03
C VAL A 296 6.39 -46.07 16.13
N ILE A 297 5.61 -45.60 15.15
CA ILE A 297 4.93 -46.48 14.18
C ILE A 297 5.94 -47.28 13.36
N LEU A 298 7.03 -46.67 12.90
CA LEU A 298 8.08 -47.36 12.14
C LEU A 298 8.83 -48.40 12.99
N ILE A 299 9.11 -48.09 14.27
CA ILE A 299 9.73 -49.05 15.19
C ILE A 299 8.78 -50.23 15.46
N VAL A 300 7.49 -49.97 15.69
CA VAL A 300 6.49 -51.03 15.89
C VAL A 300 6.34 -51.89 14.64
N MET A 301 6.31 -51.30 13.44
CA MET A 301 6.26 -52.06 12.18
C MET A 301 7.54 -52.89 11.96
N ALA A 302 8.72 -52.33 12.22
CA ALA A 302 9.99 -53.06 12.10
C ALA A 302 10.06 -54.25 13.09
N ALA A 303 9.65 -54.04 14.34
CA ALA A 303 9.56 -55.09 15.35
C ALA A 303 8.56 -56.19 14.96
N SER A 304 7.41 -55.80 14.41
CA SER A 304 6.37 -56.73 13.95
C SER A 304 6.86 -57.61 12.79
N VAL A 305 7.59 -57.04 11.83
CA VAL A 305 8.16 -57.78 10.69
C VAL A 305 9.28 -58.72 11.14
N LEU A 306 10.13 -58.29 12.07
CA LEU A 306 11.20 -59.13 12.63
C LEU A 306 10.66 -60.31 13.43
N LEU A 307 9.62 -60.09 14.25
CA LEU A 307 8.95 -61.17 15.00
C LEU A 307 8.25 -62.18 14.08
N ARG A 308 7.65 -61.72 12.97
CA ARG A 308 7.02 -62.59 11.97
C ARG A 308 8.02 -63.43 11.16
N ARG A 309 9.27 -62.95 11.05
CA ARG A 309 10.34 -63.64 10.32
C ARG A 309 11.03 -64.71 11.16
N ASN A 310 10.98 -64.62 12.49
CA ASN A 310 11.53 -65.61 13.42
C ASN A 310 10.52 -66.69 13.87
N THR A 311 9.26 -66.62 13.40
CA THR A 311 8.19 -67.58 13.73
C THR A 311 7.74 -68.44 12.53
N ARG A 312 8.51 -68.41 11.43
CA ARG A 312 8.47 -69.40 10.34
C ARG A 312 9.81 -70.12 10.30
#